data_AF-A1SWJ4-F1
#
_entry.id   AF-A1SWJ4-F1
#
_cell.length_a   1.000
_cell.length_b   1.000
_cell.length_c   1.000
_cell.angle_alpha   90.00
_cell.angle_beta   90.00
_cell.angle_gamma   90.00
#
_symmetry.space_group_name_H-M   'P 1'
#
loop_
_entity.id
_entity.type
_entity.pdbx_description
1 polymer ?
#
loop_
_entity_poly.entity_id
_entity_poly.type
_entity_poly.pdbx_seq_one_letter_code
_entity_poly.pdbx_strand_id
1 'polypeptide(L)'
;MLYYLNMGHFTLTFRSYIALIKSIFSAVGIFAILALVIGMVADIRSADSTKGGYEYPFAGWSGKTIDFSAMYQTKDGLYKSGYVIDQFFNCHTGMISWEILGVIKGDFRKFSERAIVVHKPQDECRARGYNTDSWAISDLL
;
A
#
# COMPACT_ATOMS: atom_id res chain seq x y z
N MET A 1 41.04 -1.26 52.74
CA MET A 1 39.58 -1.08 52.61
C MET A 1 39.30 0.04 51.61
N LEU A 2 39.43 -0.19 50.29
CA LEU A 2 39.24 0.87 49.27
C LEU A 2 38.78 0.39 47.88
N TYR A 3 38.40 -0.89 47.72
CA TYR A 3 37.95 -1.44 46.43
C TYR A 3 36.43 -1.53 46.24
N TYR A 4 35.62 -1.30 47.29
CA TYR A 4 34.16 -1.45 47.21
C TYR A 4 33.41 -0.21 46.68
N LEU A 5 34.02 0.97 46.71
CA LEU A 5 33.36 2.23 46.32
C LEU A 5 33.26 2.44 44.80
N ASN A 6 34.09 1.76 43.99
CA ASN A 6 34.11 1.96 42.54
C ASN A 6 33.15 1.02 41.78
N MET A 7 32.82 -0.16 42.35
CA MET A 7 31.89 -1.11 41.72
C MET A 7 30.41 -0.66 41.78
N GLY A 8 30.00 0.03 42.85
CA GLY A 8 28.62 0.51 43.01
C GLY A 8 28.27 1.65 42.05
N HIS A 9 29.21 2.58 41.82
CA HIS A 9 29.00 3.69 40.89
C HIS A 9 28.95 3.18 39.44
N PHE A 10 29.84 2.26 39.07
CA PHE A 10 29.91 1.67 37.73
C PHE A 10 28.63 0.87 37.37
N THR A 11 28.11 0.08 38.30
CA THR A 11 26.87 -0.71 38.12
C THR A 11 25.62 0.16 38.03
N LEU A 12 25.52 1.25 38.80
CA LEU A 12 24.43 2.22 38.72
C LEU A 12 24.44 2.99 37.39
N THR A 13 25.60 3.47 36.93
CA THR A 13 25.70 4.12 35.60
C THR A 13 25.36 3.16 34.47
N PHE A 14 25.89 1.94 34.48
CA PHE A 14 25.64 0.94 33.43
C PHE A 14 24.15 0.55 33.34
N ARG A 15 23.49 0.38 34.49
CA ARG A 15 22.04 0.09 34.55
C ARG A 15 21.19 1.24 34.00
N SER A 16 21.59 2.49 34.26
CA SER A 16 20.95 3.68 33.72
C SER A 16 21.15 3.84 32.21
N TYR A 17 22.34 3.52 31.67
CA TYR A 17 22.58 3.51 30.23
C TYR A 17 21.73 2.45 29.51
N ILE A 18 21.58 1.26 30.07
CA ILE A 18 20.71 0.22 29.50
C ILE A 18 19.24 0.67 29.47
N ALA A 19 18.75 1.30 30.55
CA ALA A 19 17.38 1.81 30.60
C ALA A 19 17.15 2.91 29.54
N LEU A 20 18.07 3.86 29.42
CA LEU A 20 18.01 4.93 28.42
C LEU A 20 18.02 4.37 26.99
N ILE A 21 18.92 3.43 26.69
CA ILE A 21 19.00 2.80 25.37
C ILE A 21 17.69 2.08 25.03
N LYS A 22 17.10 1.34 25.99
CA LYS A 22 15.79 0.69 25.80
C LYS A 22 14.69 1.70 25.53
N SER A 23 14.66 2.82 26.25
CA SER A 23 13.68 3.89 26.02
C SER A 23 13.82 4.51 24.64
N ILE A 24 15.06 4.75 24.18
CA ILE A 24 15.32 5.28 22.83
C ILE A 24 14.85 4.30 21.77
N PHE A 25 15.23 3.02 21.84
CA PHE A 25 14.78 2.02 20.88
C PHE A 25 13.27 1.82 20.90
N SER A 26 12.63 1.89 22.07
CA SER A 26 11.18 1.83 22.20
C SER A 26 10.51 3.02 21.51
N ALA A 27 11.00 4.24 21.75
CA ALA A 27 10.48 5.44 21.08
C ALA A 27 10.64 5.36 19.56
N VAL A 28 11.82 4.96 19.07
CA VAL A 28 12.06 4.75 17.63
C VAL A 28 11.11 3.70 17.06
N GLY A 29 10.89 2.59 17.77
CA GLY A 29 9.95 1.55 17.37
C GLY A 29 8.51 2.06 17.25
N ILE A 30 8.05 2.87 18.21
CA ILE A 30 6.72 3.49 18.17
C ILE A 30 6.58 4.39 16.93
N PHE A 31 7.55 5.27 16.67
CA PHE A 31 7.51 6.14 15.52
C PHE A 31 7.57 5.38 14.19
N ALA A 32 8.36 4.29 14.11
CA ALA A 32 8.43 3.45 12.93
C ALA A 32 7.07 2.77 12.64
N ILE A 33 6.40 2.23 13.66
CA ILE A 33 5.07 1.62 13.51
C ILE A 33 4.05 2.68 13.07
N LEU A 34 4.07 3.87 13.70
CA LEU A 34 3.17 4.96 13.32
C LEU A 34 3.37 5.38 11.87
N ALA A 35 4.62 5.56 11.43
CA ALA A 35 4.94 5.91 10.05
C ALA A 35 4.45 4.83 9.06
N LEU A 36 4.65 3.55 9.39
CA LEU A 36 4.18 2.43 8.57
C LEU A 36 2.65 2.43 8.44
N VAL A 37 1.92 2.60 9.55
CA VAL A 37 0.45 2.65 9.54
C VAL A 37 -0.05 3.86 8.74
N ILE A 38 0.53 5.04 8.93
CA ILE A 38 0.14 6.25 8.20
C ILE A 38 0.39 6.09 6.70
N GLY A 39 1.58 5.60 6.31
CA GLY A 39 1.93 5.34 4.91
C GLY A 39 0.98 4.33 4.26
N MET A 40 0.70 3.22 4.93
CA MET A 40 -0.23 2.21 4.45
C MET A 40 -1.65 2.76 4.26
N VAL A 41 -2.17 3.53 5.22
CA VAL A 41 -3.50 4.15 5.10
C VAL A 41 -3.53 5.16 3.95
N ALA A 42 -2.46 5.94 3.77
CA ALA A 42 -2.34 6.87 2.66
C ALA A 42 -2.37 6.15 1.31
N ASP A 43 -1.65 5.03 1.17
CA ASP A 43 -1.61 4.24 -0.06
C ASP A 43 -2.97 3.61 -0.39
N ILE A 44 -3.64 3.01 0.59
CA ILE A 44 -4.97 2.41 0.39
C ILE A 44 -5.98 3.46 -0.05
N ARG A 45 -5.98 4.65 0.58
CA ARG A 45 -6.91 5.73 0.21
C ARG A 45 -6.56 6.37 -1.13
N SER A 46 -5.28 6.36 -1.51
CA SER A 46 -4.79 6.83 -2.80
C SER A 46 -5.08 5.84 -3.93
N ALA A 47 -5.30 4.57 -3.61
CA ALA A 47 -5.75 3.55 -4.55
C ALA A 47 -7.22 3.78 -4.90
N ASP A 48 -8.14 3.67 -3.93
CA ASP A 48 -9.57 3.84 -4.15
C ASP A 48 -10.22 4.58 -2.96
N SER A 49 -10.98 5.62 -3.27
CA SER A 49 -11.73 6.40 -2.27
C SER A 49 -13.24 6.37 -2.49
N THR A 50 -13.72 5.52 -3.40
CA THR A 50 -15.14 5.41 -3.73
C THR A 50 -15.92 4.71 -2.62
N LYS A 51 -17.15 5.15 -2.39
CA LYS A 51 -18.07 4.59 -1.40
C LYS A 51 -19.49 4.51 -1.94
N GLY A 52 -20.23 3.47 -1.54
CA GLY A 52 -21.60 3.24 -1.98
C GLY A 52 -21.67 2.63 -3.39
N GLY A 53 -22.88 2.35 -3.85
CA GLY A 53 -23.12 1.65 -5.12
C GLY A 53 -22.51 0.24 -5.12
N TYR A 54 -22.74 -0.53 -4.05
CA TYR A 54 -22.22 -1.89 -3.91
C TYR A 54 -23.08 -2.95 -4.59
N GLU A 55 -24.34 -2.63 -4.87
CA GLU A 55 -25.28 -3.49 -5.60
C GLU A 55 -25.41 -3.04 -7.05
N TYR A 56 -25.60 -3.99 -7.96
CA TYR A 56 -25.86 -3.70 -9.37
C TYR A 56 -27.07 -2.74 -9.53
N PRO A 57 -27.02 -1.72 -10.41
CA PRO A 57 -26.02 -1.43 -11.44
C PRO A 57 -24.81 -0.61 -10.96
N PHE A 58 -24.49 -0.70 -9.67
CA PHE A 58 -23.40 0.02 -8.99
C PHE A 58 -23.53 1.55 -9.05
N ALA A 59 -24.76 2.06 -9.17
CA ALA A 59 -25.07 3.49 -9.19
C ALA A 59 -25.04 4.13 -7.79
N GLY A 60 -25.03 5.47 -7.75
CA GLY A 60 -25.12 6.22 -6.48
C GLY A 60 -23.85 6.15 -5.61
N TRP A 61 -22.71 5.78 -6.20
CA TRP A 61 -21.42 5.88 -5.52
C TRP A 61 -20.96 7.34 -5.43
N SER A 62 -20.08 7.62 -4.47
CA SER A 62 -19.43 8.91 -4.25
C SER A 62 -17.93 8.73 -4.04
N GLY A 63 -17.16 9.82 -4.08
CA GLY A 63 -15.70 9.81 -3.90
C GLY A 63 -14.95 10.02 -5.20
N LYS A 64 -13.67 9.62 -5.25
CA LYS A 64 -12.83 9.71 -6.44
C LYS A 64 -12.45 8.32 -6.94
N THR A 65 -12.59 8.13 -8.25
CA THR A 65 -12.14 6.91 -8.93
C THR A 65 -10.62 6.79 -8.89
N ILE A 66 -10.12 5.61 -9.22
CA ILE A 66 -8.69 5.38 -9.40
C ILE A 66 -8.18 6.33 -10.48
N ASP A 67 -7.17 7.12 -10.15
CA ASP A 67 -6.47 7.96 -11.12
C ASP A 67 -5.39 7.13 -11.81
N PHE A 68 -5.79 6.41 -12.85
CA PHE A 68 -4.85 5.65 -13.67
C PHE A 68 -3.93 6.54 -14.50
N SER A 69 -4.33 7.80 -14.77
CA SER A 69 -3.53 8.75 -15.54
C SER A 69 -2.19 9.06 -14.85
N ALA A 70 -2.21 9.11 -13.51
CA ALA A 70 -1.03 9.30 -12.66
C ALA A 70 -0.12 8.06 -12.56
N MET A 71 -0.48 6.93 -13.17
CA MET A 71 0.32 5.71 -13.15
C MET A 71 1.31 5.65 -14.32
N TYR A 72 2.50 5.15 -14.03
CA TYR A 72 3.53 4.89 -15.03
C TYR A 72 3.11 3.70 -15.90
N GLN A 73 3.23 3.86 -17.21
CA GLN A 73 3.05 2.75 -18.14
C GLN A 73 4.30 1.86 -18.14
N THR A 74 4.09 0.55 -18.09
CA THR A 74 5.14 -0.47 -18.17
C THR A 74 4.97 -1.28 -19.46
N LYS A 75 5.64 -2.43 -19.58
CA LYS A 75 5.41 -3.35 -20.69
C LYS A 75 4.08 -4.10 -20.54
N ASP A 76 3.71 -4.46 -19.31
CA ASP A 76 2.62 -5.40 -19.04
C ASP A 76 1.38 -4.71 -18.43
N GLY A 77 1.46 -3.41 -18.14
CA GLY A 77 0.35 -2.64 -17.60
C GLY A 77 0.75 -1.33 -16.91
N LEU A 78 0.13 -1.02 -15.78
CA LEU A 78 0.25 0.26 -15.07
C LEU A 78 0.88 0.07 -13.68
N TYR A 79 1.77 0.98 -13.30
CA TYR A 79 2.48 0.95 -12.02
C TYR A 79 2.36 2.29 -11.29
N LYS A 80 2.15 2.23 -9.97
CA LYS A 80 2.16 3.38 -9.08
C LYS A 80 2.95 3.04 -7.82
N SER A 81 3.94 3.86 -7.52
CA SER A 81 4.67 3.74 -6.26
C SER A 81 3.87 4.38 -5.12
N GLY A 82 3.86 3.71 -3.96
CA GLY A 82 3.30 4.21 -2.71
C GLY A 82 4.36 4.49 -1.66
N TYR A 83 3.93 4.83 -0.45
CA TYR A 83 4.83 4.97 0.70
C TYR A 83 5.27 3.62 1.27
N VAL A 84 4.35 2.66 1.29
CA VAL A 84 4.48 1.30 1.84
C VAL A 84 4.05 0.26 0.83
N ILE A 85 3.01 0.54 0.04
CA ILE A 85 2.42 -0.38 -0.93
C ILE A 85 2.52 0.20 -2.34
N ASP A 86 3.37 -0.41 -3.15
CA ASP A 86 3.39 -0.21 -4.58
C ASP A 86 2.28 -1.03 -5.24
N GLN A 87 1.66 -0.45 -6.27
CA GLN A 87 0.53 -1.03 -6.97
C GLN A 87 0.92 -1.31 -8.41
N PHE A 88 0.66 -2.53 -8.85
CA PHE A 88 0.81 -2.94 -10.22
C PHE A 88 -0.51 -3.48 -10.74
N PHE A 89 -0.87 -3.05 -11.93
CA PHE A 89 -2.06 -3.50 -12.62
C PHE A 89 -1.66 -4.05 -13.98
N ASN A 90 -1.86 -5.35 -14.18
CA ASN A 90 -1.56 -6.02 -15.43
C ASN A 90 -2.71 -5.82 -16.44
N CYS A 91 -2.45 -5.03 -17.49
CA CYS A 91 -3.44 -4.72 -18.52
C CYS A 91 -3.75 -5.91 -19.45
N HIS A 92 -2.95 -6.98 -19.45
CA HIS A 92 -3.19 -8.17 -20.26
C HIS A 92 -4.07 -9.21 -19.57
N THR A 93 -4.07 -9.25 -18.24
CA THR A 93 -4.76 -10.29 -17.45
C THR A 93 -5.87 -9.74 -16.56
N GLY A 94 -5.89 -8.44 -16.32
CA GLY A 94 -6.82 -7.79 -15.38
C GLY A 94 -6.40 -7.94 -13.92
N MET A 95 -5.21 -8.48 -13.65
CA MET A 95 -4.71 -8.77 -12.31
C MET A 95 -4.14 -7.51 -11.63
N ILE A 96 -4.52 -7.33 -10.38
CA ILE A 96 -3.94 -6.35 -9.46
C ILE A 96 -2.93 -7.08 -8.58
N SER A 97 -1.72 -6.56 -8.53
CA SER A 97 -0.62 -7.05 -7.71
C SER A 97 -0.09 -5.93 -6.83
N TRP A 98 0.38 -6.28 -5.64
CA TRP A 98 0.95 -5.34 -4.70
C TRP A 98 2.37 -5.74 -4.32
N GLU A 99 3.17 -4.73 -4.05
CA GLU A 99 4.50 -4.89 -3.49
C GLU A 99 4.62 -4.08 -2.20
N ILE A 100 4.81 -4.77 -1.08
CA ILE A 100 4.90 -4.15 0.25
C ILE A 100 6.38 -3.93 0.57
N LEU A 101 6.74 -2.68 0.86
CA LEU A 101 8.08 -2.22 1.22
C LEU A 101 9.18 -2.61 0.20
N GLY A 102 8.82 -2.84 -1.07
CA GLY A 102 9.77 -3.26 -2.10
C GLY A 102 10.32 -4.69 -1.93
N VAL A 103 9.71 -5.50 -1.07
CA VAL A 103 10.24 -6.83 -0.70
C VAL A 103 9.22 -7.95 -0.82
N ILE A 104 7.96 -7.70 -0.47
CA ILE A 104 6.90 -8.72 -0.51
C ILE A 104 6.04 -8.47 -1.74
N LYS A 105 6.20 -9.30 -2.76
CA LYS A 105 5.41 -9.27 -3.98
C LYS A 105 4.27 -10.29 -3.90
N GLY A 106 3.07 -9.88 -4.26
CA GLY A 106 1.92 -10.77 -4.29
C GLY A 106 0.89 -10.35 -5.34
N ASP A 107 0.45 -11.33 -6.13
CA ASP A 107 -0.75 -11.18 -6.95
C ASP A 107 -1.97 -11.26 -6.04
N PHE A 108 -2.79 -10.22 -6.05
CA PHE A 108 -3.90 -10.11 -5.11
C PHE A 108 -5.18 -10.69 -5.69
N ARG A 109 -5.71 -10.06 -6.74
CA ARG A 109 -6.95 -10.48 -7.42
C ARG A 109 -7.17 -9.70 -8.71
N LYS A 110 -8.14 -10.15 -9.52
CA LYS A 110 -8.71 -9.34 -10.60
C LYS A 110 -9.62 -8.23 -10.05
N PHE A 111 -9.86 -7.20 -10.86
CA PHE A 111 -10.89 -6.20 -10.54
C PHE A 111 -12.26 -6.86 -10.34
N SER A 112 -13.02 -6.36 -9.35
CA SER A 112 -14.42 -6.74 -9.18
C SER A 112 -15.27 -6.09 -10.27
N GLU A 113 -16.46 -6.64 -10.53
CA GLU A 113 -17.43 -6.08 -11.48
C GLU A 113 -17.72 -4.60 -11.21
N ARG A 114 -17.96 -4.23 -9.94
CA ARG A 114 -18.11 -2.83 -9.54
C ARG A 114 -16.90 -1.99 -9.95
N ALA A 115 -15.69 -2.48 -9.72
CA ALA A 115 -14.49 -1.73 -10.05
C ALA A 115 -14.32 -1.56 -11.56
N ILE A 116 -14.70 -2.58 -12.35
CA ILE A 116 -14.73 -2.51 -13.83
C ILE A 116 -15.71 -1.43 -14.31
N VAL A 117 -16.92 -1.38 -13.73
CA VAL A 117 -17.96 -0.40 -14.12
C VAL A 117 -17.62 1.02 -13.64
N VAL A 118 -17.16 1.17 -12.40
CA VAL A 118 -16.93 2.47 -11.75
C VAL A 118 -15.61 3.10 -12.19
N HIS A 119 -14.52 2.33 -12.20
CA HIS A 119 -13.18 2.86 -12.46
C HIS A 119 -12.74 2.69 -13.92
N LYS A 120 -13.40 1.79 -14.67
CA LYS A 120 -13.14 1.54 -16.10
C LYS A 120 -11.65 1.32 -16.45
N PRO A 121 -10.92 0.44 -15.73
CA PRO A 121 -9.50 0.17 -16.00
C PRO A 121 -9.21 -0.26 -17.44
N GLN A 122 -10.17 -0.96 -18.08
CA GLN A 122 -10.08 -1.39 -19.46
C GLN A 122 -9.96 -0.21 -20.44
N ASP A 123 -10.65 0.89 -20.19
CA ASP A 123 -10.64 2.05 -21.08
C ASP A 123 -9.28 2.73 -21.05
N GLU A 124 -8.68 2.85 -19.86
CA GLU A 124 -7.32 3.39 -19.72
C GLU A 124 -6.27 2.47 -20.38
N CYS A 125 -6.35 1.16 -20.15
CA CYS A 125 -5.43 0.21 -20.80
C CYS A 125 -5.55 0.26 -22.33
N ARG A 126 -6.78 0.30 -22.87
CA ARG A 126 -6.99 0.44 -24.32
C ARG A 126 -6.43 1.75 -24.85
N ALA A 127 -6.65 2.86 -24.14
CA ALA A 127 -6.11 4.18 -24.51
C ALA A 127 -4.57 4.18 -24.58
N ARG A 128 -3.92 3.29 -23.82
CA ARG A 128 -2.46 3.10 -23.78
C ARG A 128 -1.94 1.97 -24.69
N GLY A 129 -2.82 1.39 -25.53
CA GLY A 129 -2.45 0.41 -26.55
C GLY A 129 -2.45 -1.05 -26.10
N TYR A 130 -2.98 -1.35 -24.92
CA TYR A 130 -3.11 -2.74 -24.45
C TYR A 130 -4.36 -3.41 -25.01
N ASN A 131 -4.25 -4.71 -25.32
CA ASN A 131 -5.41 -5.55 -25.60
C ASN A 131 -5.98 -6.09 -24.29
N THR A 132 -7.20 -5.66 -23.96
CA THR A 132 -7.91 -6.02 -22.71
C THR A 132 -9.03 -7.03 -22.93
N ASP A 133 -9.27 -7.47 -24.16
CA ASP A 133 -10.49 -8.22 -24.53
C ASP A 133 -10.55 -9.61 -23.89
N SER A 134 -9.44 -10.10 -23.35
CA SER A 134 -9.33 -11.38 -22.65
C SER A 134 -9.90 -11.37 -21.23
N TRP A 135 -10.04 -10.20 -20.59
CA TRP A 135 -10.47 -10.10 -19.18
C TRP A 135 -11.47 -8.97 -18.92
N ALA A 136 -11.58 -8.00 -19.83
CA ALA A 136 -12.56 -6.92 -19.76
C ALA A 136 -13.95 -7.34 -20.24
N ILE A 137 -14.20 -8.64 -20.41
CA ILE A 137 -15.52 -9.22 -20.70
C ILE A 137 -16.32 -9.18 -19.40
N SER A 138 -16.92 -8.04 -19.07
CA SER A 138 -18.11 -8.08 -18.24
C SER A 138 -19.30 -7.86 -19.15
N ASP A 139 -20.27 -8.77 -19.11
CA ASP A 139 -21.62 -8.60 -19.69
C ASP A 139 -22.42 -7.42 -19.04
N LEU A 140 -21.71 -6.56 -18.33
CA LEU A 140 -22.16 -5.44 -17.48
C LEU A 140 -21.69 -4.09 -18.05
N LEU A 141 -20.95 -4.09 -19.16
CA LEU A 141 -20.56 -2.89 -19.92
C LEU A 141 -21.61 -2.53 -20.96
#